data_AF-A0A7J4V6I9-F1
#
_entry.id   AF-A0A7J4V6I9-F1
#
_cell.length_a   1.000
_cell.length_b   1.000
_cell.length_c   1.000
_cell.angle_alpha   90.00
_cell.angle_beta   90.00
_cell.angle_gamma   90.00
#
_symmetry.space_group_name_H-M   'P 1'
#
loop_
_entity.id
_entity.type
_entity.pdbx_description
1 polymer ?
#
loop_
_entity_poly.entity_id
_entity_poly.type
_entity_poly.pdbx_seq_one_letter_code
_entity_poly.pdbx_strand_id
1 'polypeptide(L)'
;LSKLTGIRGKFSDDKVVDYRHQLLDVLWAEKLRKFPNRPGIRTAFEERAKKYNQKNATTMSLDGYIAEAQRSIDLVNVHLDWDKVGEMYGLKGHKLRLAKAISTSLDGRDLIAYALTELMPTTNGELNKKVFDTLLRKAGREYIELIPALYDKYVSFGQYQFTSFALYSVGTSHRGASKVNQALPSNYRIPDSMIRLEGNDHHKAAYLFSIHNIASLISTLNGSNYGTLDKVWKHNKSNIVKYIATAHNRPASASKAAKRWLSNGARYDFTSSTDRHIRGYAIKTGQNWKALQR
;
A
#
# COMPACT_ATOMS: atom_id res chain seq x y z
N LEU A 1 -9.58 0.41 16.67
CA LEU A 1 -10.77 0.21 15.82
C LEU A 1 -11.77 1.34 16.01
N SER A 2 -12.12 1.67 17.25
CA SER A 2 -13.00 2.79 17.61
C SER A 2 -12.63 4.13 16.97
N LYS A 3 -11.33 4.48 16.92
CA LYS A 3 -10.89 5.73 16.28
C LYS A 3 -11.26 5.85 14.79
N LEU A 4 -11.33 4.73 14.06
CA LEU A 4 -11.64 4.74 12.62
C LEU A 4 -13.14 4.62 12.34
N THR A 5 -13.90 4.10 13.30
CA THR A 5 -15.30 3.67 13.10
C THR A 5 -16.28 4.39 14.00
N GLY A 6 -15.83 5.08 15.05
CA GLY A 6 -16.66 5.63 16.13
C GLY A 6 -17.19 4.57 17.12
N ILE A 7 -16.97 3.28 16.86
CA ILE A 7 -17.60 2.20 17.61
C ILE A 7 -16.70 1.71 18.75
N ARG A 8 -17.17 1.88 19.99
CA ARG A 8 -16.56 1.28 21.18
C ARG A 8 -17.08 -0.16 21.38
N GLY A 9 -16.19 -1.07 21.79
CA GLY A 9 -16.54 -2.48 22.04
C GLY A 9 -16.60 -3.33 20.77
N LYS A 10 -17.53 -4.30 20.73
CA LYS A 10 -17.74 -5.18 19.56
C LYS A 10 -18.21 -4.35 18.36
N PHE A 11 -17.58 -4.56 17.21
CA PHE A 11 -17.96 -3.90 15.97
C PHE A 11 -19.38 -4.31 15.55
N SER A 12 -20.21 -3.32 15.21
CA SER A 12 -21.58 -3.50 14.69
C SER A 12 -21.77 -2.55 13.52
N ASP A 13 -22.28 -3.08 12.43
CA ASP A 13 -22.59 -2.38 11.18
C ASP A 13 -23.91 -1.62 11.23
N ASP A 14 -24.68 -1.66 12.31
CA ASP A 14 -25.99 -0.98 12.39
C ASP A 14 -25.91 0.45 12.92
N LYS A 15 -24.76 0.86 13.46
CA LYS A 15 -24.60 2.19 14.05
C LYS A 15 -24.52 3.28 12.97
N VAL A 16 -25.22 4.38 13.22
CA VAL A 16 -25.10 5.64 12.48
C VAL A 16 -23.95 6.44 13.07
N VAL A 17 -23.04 6.89 12.20
CA VAL A 17 -21.83 7.61 12.60
C VAL A 17 -21.64 8.80 11.66
N ASP A 18 -21.31 9.95 12.23
CA ASP A 18 -20.85 11.12 11.47
C ASP A 18 -19.34 10.97 11.20
N TYR A 19 -19.01 10.47 10.02
CA TYR A 19 -17.62 10.22 9.63
C TYR A 19 -16.84 11.53 9.43
N ARG A 20 -17.52 12.66 9.16
CA ARG A 20 -16.86 13.95 9.00
C ARG A 20 -16.40 14.50 10.35
N HIS A 21 -17.34 14.82 11.23
CA HIS A 21 -17.05 15.58 12.45
C HIS A 21 -16.63 14.70 13.61
N GLN A 22 -17.21 13.50 13.75
CA GLN A 22 -16.85 12.63 14.89
C GLN A 22 -15.56 11.85 14.66
N LEU A 23 -15.10 11.71 13.41
CA LEU A 23 -13.94 10.89 13.08
C LEU A 23 -12.87 11.66 12.31
N LEU A 24 -13.14 12.12 11.09
CA LEU A 24 -12.09 12.70 10.26
C LEU A 24 -11.49 13.97 10.88
N ASP A 25 -12.33 14.90 11.37
CA ASP A 25 -11.85 16.08 12.09
C ASP A 25 -11.06 15.72 13.35
N VAL A 26 -11.51 14.72 14.11
CA VAL A 26 -10.83 14.25 15.32
C VAL A 26 -9.45 13.65 15.00
N LEU A 27 -9.36 12.82 13.97
CA LEU A 27 -8.11 12.20 13.53
C LEU A 27 -7.10 13.25 13.04
N TRP A 28 -7.55 14.22 12.25
CA TRP A 28 -6.69 15.29 11.75
C TRP A 28 -6.28 16.27 12.85
N ALA A 29 -7.19 16.62 13.76
CA ALA A 29 -6.86 17.42 14.94
C ALA A 29 -5.79 16.72 15.80
N GLU A 30 -5.89 15.39 15.98
CA GLU A 30 -4.88 14.62 16.69
C GLU A 30 -3.52 14.65 15.98
N LYS A 31 -3.48 14.44 14.64
CA LYS A 31 -2.25 14.50 13.83
C LYS A 31 -1.60 15.89 13.93
N LEU A 32 -2.38 16.96 13.74
CA LEU A 32 -1.90 18.35 13.83
C LEU A 32 -1.38 18.69 15.23
N ARG A 33 -2.06 18.22 16.29
CA ARG A 33 -1.61 18.41 17.68
C ARG A 33 -0.30 17.69 17.97
N LYS A 34 -0.11 16.47 17.43
CA LYS A 34 1.15 15.72 17.60
C LYS A 34 2.31 16.35 16.83
N PHE A 35 2.04 17.00 15.69
CA PHE A 35 3.06 17.53 14.79
C PHE A 35 2.74 18.97 14.32
N PRO A 36 2.67 19.95 15.23
CA PRO A 36 2.15 21.29 14.92
C PRO A 36 3.02 22.10 13.94
N ASN A 37 4.34 21.86 13.92
CA ASN A 37 5.32 22.60 13.12
C ASN A 37 5.61 21.93 11.76
N ARG A 38 4.60 21.33 11.13
CA ARG A 38 4.73 20.62 9.85
C ARG A 38 3.78 21.22 8.80
N PRO A 39 4.24 22.19 7.99
CA PRO A 39 3.39 22.87 7.01
C PRO A 39 2.67 21.90 6.06
N GLY A 40 3.36 20.87 5.55
CA GLY A 40 2.74 19.91 4.64
C GLY A 40 1.57 19.11 5.25
N ILE A 41 1.57 18.87 6.58
CA ILE A 41 0.43 18.21 7.26
C ILE A 41 -0.77 19.17 7.30
N ARG A 42 -0.51 20.45 7.57
CA ARG A 42 -1.54 21.50 7.54
C ARG A 42 -2.12 21.67 6.14
N THR A 43 -1.28 21.74 5.12
CA THR A 43 -1.70 21.79 3.71
C THR A 43 -2.58 20.59 3.35
N ALA A 44 -2.18 19.37 3.71
CA ALA A 44 -2.99 18.18 3.46
C ALA A 44 -4.36 18.25 4.17
N PHE A 45 -4.42 18.76 5.40
CA PHE A 45 -5.69 18.96 6.08
C PHE A 45 -6.58 20.00 5.37
N GLU A 46 -6.05 21.19 5.09
CA GLU A 46 -6.81 22.33 4.56
C GLU A 46 -7.26 22.11 3.11
N GLU A 47 -6.39 21.52 2.28
CA GLU A 47 -6.68 21.33 0.86
C GLU A 47 -7.47 20.05 0.56
N ARG A 48 -7.37 19.05 1.43
CA ARG A 48 -7.96 17.72 1.22
C ARG A 48 -9.03 17.39 2.26
N ALA A 49 -8.60 17.11 3.49
CA ALA A 49 -9.46 16.52 4.51
C ALA A 49 -10.65 17.39 4.90
N LYS A 50 -10.43 18.71 5.01
CA LYS A 50 -11.46 19.69 5.36
C LYS A 50 -12.60 19.75 4.34
N LYS A 51 -12.34 19.36 3.09
CA LYS A 51 -13.29 19.37 1.97
C LYS A 51 -14.13 18.09 1.85
N TYR A 52 -13.85 17.07 2.68
CA TYR A 52 -14.65 15.85 2.68
C TYR A 52 -16.12 16.17 2.97
N ASN A 53 -17.02 15.65 2.13
CA ASN A 53 -18.46 15.77 2.28
C ASN A 53 -19.09 14.38 2.25
N GLN A 54 -19.49 13.88 3.42
CA GLN A 54 -20.09 12.55 3.58
C GLN A 54 -21.36 12.36 2.73
N LYS A 55 -22.16 13.40 2.49
CA LYS A 55 -23.39 13.30 1.70
C LYS A 55 -23.13 13.02 0.22
N ASN A 56 -21.97 13.44 -0.28
CA ASN A 56 -21.57 13.30 -1.68
C ASN A 56 -20.43 12.28 -1.85
N ALA A 57 -20.12 11.51 -0.82
CA ALA A 57 -19.04 10.53 -0.87
C ALA A 57 -19.43 9.35 -1.76
N THR A 58 -18.46 8.81 -2.50
CA THR A 58 -18.67 7.65 -3.38
C THR A 58 -18.73 6.39 -2.53
N THR A 59 -19.94 5.93 -2.23
CA THR A 59 -20.17 4.68 -1.52
C THR A 59 -20.06 3.47 -2.45
N MET A 60 -19.45 2.39 -1.96
CA MET A 60 -19.27 1.18 -2.75
C MET A 60 -19.05 -0.05 -1.88
N SER A 61 -19.15 -1.23 -2.48
CA SER A 61 -18.71 -2.47 -1.85
C SER A 61 -17.19 -2.63 -1.91
N LEU A 62 -16.66 -3.46 -1.01
CA LEU A 62 -15.27 -3.91 -1.08
C LEU A 62 -14.92 -4.56 -2.42
N ASP A 63 -15.81 -5.36 -3.00
CA ASP A 63 -15.56 -5.99 -4.31
C ASP A 63 -15.46 -4.96 -5.43
N GLY A 64 -16.29 -3.91 -5.40
CA GLY A 64 -16.19 -2.80 -6.34
C GLY A 64 -14.84 -2.08 -6.21
N TYR A 65 -14.36 -1.90 -4.97
CA TYR A 65 -13.08 -1.25 -4.69
C TYR A 65 -11.88 -2.12 -5.08
N ILE A 66 -11.97 -3.45 -4.88
CA ILE A 66 -11.00 -4.43 -5.40
C ILE A 66 -10.95 -4.36 -6.93
N ALA A 67 -12.09 -4.25 -7.60
CA ALA A 67 -12.15 -4.12 -9.05
C ALA A 67 -11.53 -2.81 -9.56
N GLU A 68 -11.64 -1.70 -8.82
CA GLU A 68 -10.93 -0.45 -9.12
C GLU A 68 -9.40 -0.58 -8.99
N ALA A 69 -8.95 -1.26 -7.94
CA ALA A 69 -7.55 -1.58 -7.77
C ALA A 69 -7.03 -2.45 -8.93
N GLN A 70 -7.81 -3.44 -9.38
CA GLN A 70 -7.49 -4.27 -10.54
C GLN A 70 -7.39 -3.43 -11.83
N ARG A 71 -8.38 -2.58 -12.13
CA ARG A 71 -8.33 -1.70 -13.30
C ARG A 71 -7.10 -0.80 -13.30
N SER A 72 -6.70 -0.32 -12.13
CA SER A 72 -5.50 0.50 -11.97
C SER A 72 -4.21 -0.30 -12.25
N ILE A 73 -4.15 -1.57 -11.84
CA ILE A 73 -3.06 -2.50 -12.16
C ILE A 73 -3.01 -2.74 -13.67
N ASP A 74 -4.15 -3.06 -14.28
CA ASP A 74 -4.23 -3.39 -15.70
C ASP A 74 -3.79 -2.21 -16.57
N LEU A 75 -4.24 -0.99 -16.24
CA LEU A 75 -3.83 0.23 -16.92
C LEU A 75 -2.31 0.44 -16.86
N VAL A 76 -1.69 0.26 -15.68
CA VAL A 76 -0.23 0.36 -15.55
C VAL A 76 0.44 -0.75 -16.36
N ASN A 77 -0.04 -1.98 -16.31
CA ASN A 77 0.56 -3.11 -17.03
C ASN A 77 0.56 -2.93 -18.55
N VAL A 78 -0.49 -2.32 -19.10
CA VAL A 78 -0.60 -2.03 -20.53
C VAL A 78 0.41 -0.97 -20.98
N HIS A 79 0.65 0.06 -20.16
CA HIS A 79 1.42 1.23 -20.58
C HIS A 79 2.83 1.32 -20.02
N LEU A 80 3.20 0.46 -19.07
CA LEU A 80 4.51 0.51 -18.43
C LEU A 80 5.61 -0.01 -19.36
N ASP A 81 6.59 0.84 -19.62
CA ASP A 81 7.82 0.48 -20.30
C ASP A 81 8.74 -0.32 -19.34
N TRP A 82 8.72 -1.64 -19.51
CA TRP A 82 9.55 -2.54 -18.70
C TRP A 82 11.04 -2.44 -18.99
N ASP A 83 11.45 -2.04 -20.19
CA ASP A 83 12.87 -1.89 -20.51
C ASP A 83 13.45 -0.70 -19.75
N LYS A 84 12.71 0.40 -19.71
CA LYS A 84 13.04 1.57 -18.88
C LYS A 84 13.04 1.24 -17.38
N VAL A 85 12.12 0.39 -16.90
CA VAL A 85 12.21 -0.16 -15.52
C VAL A 85 13.50 -0.98 -15.36
N GLY A 86 13.86 -1.80 -16.35
CA GLY A 86 15.11 -2.55 -16.35
C GLY A 86 16.34 -1.66 -16.17
N GLU A 87 16.45 -0.60 -16.97
CA GLU A 87 17.53 0.39 -16.89
C GLU A 87 17.62 1.03 -15.49
N MET A 88 16.49 1.45 -14.93
CA MET A 88 16.40 2.10 -13.61
C MET A 88 16.97 1.27 -12.45
N TYR A 89 16.94 -0.06 -12.55
CA TYR A 89 17.38 -0.98 -11.51
C TYR A 89 18.54 -1.89 -11.94
N GLY A 90 19.11 -1.66 -13.13
CA GLY A 90 20.17 -2.51 -13.69
C GLY A 90 19.72 -3.97 -13.93
N LEU A 91 18.44 -4.18 -14.24
CA LEU A 91 17.88 -5.50 -14.53
C LEU A 91 17.92 -5.76 -16.04
N LYS A 92 18.50 -6.90 -16.43
CA LYS A 92 18.56 -7.35 -17.83
C LYS A 92 18.16 -8.81 -17.95
N GLY A 93 17.71 -9.20 -19.14
CA GLY A 93 17.42 -10.59 -19.50
C GLY A 93 16.51 -11.27 -18.48
N HIS A 94 17.03 -12.33 -17.84
CA HIS A 94 16.22 -13.14 -16.93
C HIS A 94 15.73 -12.37 -15.69
N LYS A 95 16.57 -11.50 -15.10
CA LYS A 95 16.18 -10.72 -13.92
C LYS A 95 15.02 -9.76 -14.19
N LEU A 96 15.01 -9.14 -15.37
CA LEU A 96 13.92 -8.27 -15.79
C LEU A 96 12.63 -9.07 -16.01
N ARG A 97 12.72 -10.24 -16.67
CA ARG A 97 11.57 -11.15 -16.84
C ARG A 97 10.97 -11.58 -15.52
N LEU A 98 11.80 -11.90 -14.52
CA LEU A 98 11.33 -12.28 -13.19
C LEU A 98 10.64 -11.10 -12.47
N ALA A 99 11.22 -9.90 -12.52
CA ALA A 99 10.61 -8.70 -11.93
C ALA A 99 9.26 -8.39 -12.56
N LYS A 100 9.16 -8.49 -13.89
CA LYS A 100 7.91 -8.35 -14.64
C LYS A 100 6.90 -9.41 -14.20
N ALA A 101 7.27 -10.68 -14.26
CA ALA A 101 6.36 -11.79 -13.95
C ALA A 101 5.79 -11.74 -12.53
N ILE A 102 6.62 -11.43 -11.52
CA ILE A 102 6.14 -11.28 -10.15
C ILE A 102 5.20 -10.08 -10.04
N SER A 103 5.59 -8.93 -10.60
CA SER A 103 4.77 -7.71 -10.50
C SER A 103 3.43 -7.86 -11.18
N THR A 104 3.39 -8.38 -12.41
CA THR A 104 2.16 -8.59 -13.19
C THR A 104 1.29 -9.72 -12.64
N SER A 105 1.79 -10.52 -11.70
CA SER A 105 0.98 -11.52 -11.00
C SER A 105 0.16 -10.94 -9.85
N LEU A 106 0.45 -9.71 -9.43
CA LEU A 106 -0.32 -9.02 -8.41
C LEU A 106 -1.69 -8.63 -8.95
N ASP A 107 -2.70 -8.76 -8.11
CA ASP A 107 -4.08 -8.42 -8.41
C ASP A 107 -4.67 -7.41 -7.42
N GLY A 108 -5.91 -6.99 -7.66
CA GLY A 108 -6.61 -6.04 -6.79
C GLY A 108 -6.71 -6.52 -5.33
N ARG A 109 -6.86 -7.83 -5.08
CA ARG A 109 -6.93 -8.37 -3.71
C ARG A 109 -5.60 -8.26 -3.00
N ASP A 110 -4.49 -8.45 -3.70
CA ASP A 110 -3.15 -8.25 -3.14
C ASP A 110 -2.91 -6.80 -2.70
N LEU A 111 -3.32 -5.84 -3.54
CA LEU A 111 -3.26 -4.42 -3.22
C LEU A 111 -4.16 -4.06 -2.02
N ILE A 112 -5.38 -4.62 -1.96
CA ILE A 112 -6.27 -4.36 -0.83
C ILE A 112 -5.76 -5.03 0.45
N ALA A 113 -5.13 -6.21 0.38
CA ALA A 113 -4.48 -6.83 1.53
C ALA A 113 -3.39 -5.92 2.12
N TYR A 114 -2.61 -5.28 1.24
CA TYR A 114 -1.63 -4.25 1.60
C TYR A 114 -2.31 -3.01 2.22
N ALA A 115 -3.38 -2.48 1.63
CA ALA A 115 -4.14 -1.35 2.20
C ALA A 115 -4.68 -1.65 3.61
N LEU A 116 -5.25 -2.84 3.82
CA LEU A 116 -5.73 -3.28 5.14
C LEU A 116 -4.57 -3.37 6.15
N THR A 117 -3.37 -3.74 5.70
CA THR A 117 -2.19 -3.77 6.57
C THR A 117 -1.76 -2.38 7.01
N GLU A 118 -1.90 -1.37 6.17
CA GLU A 118 -1.55 0.00 6.56
C GLU A 118 -2.62 0.61 7.46
N LEU A 119 -3.90 0.42 7.09
CA LEU A 119 -4.98 1.20 7.69
C LEU A 119 -5.63 0.53 8.91
N MET A 120 -5.89 -0.78 8.85
CA MET A 120 -6.73 -1.44 9.86
C MET A 120 -5.92 -1.79 11.10
N PRO A 121 -6.38 -1.59 12.33
CA PRO A 121 -5.52 -1.71 13.51
C PRO A 121 -5.30 -3.14 14.01
N THR A 122 -6.02 -4.14 13.49
CA THR A 122 -6.02 -5.50 14.06
C THR A 122 -5.23 -6.48 13.20
N THR A 123 -4.91 -7.65 13.76
CA THR A 123 -4.36 -8.80 13.03
C THR A 123 -5.45 -9.76 12.52
N ASN A 124 -6.72 -9.53 12.87
CA ASN A 124 -7.83 -10.35 12.40
C ASN A 124 -8.26 -9.88 11.00
N GLY A 125 -7.90 -10.65 9.98
CA GLY A 125 -8.17 -10.32 8.58
C GLY A 125 -9.66 -10.17 8.25
N GLU A 126 -10.51 -11.06 8.79
CA GLU A 126 -11.96 -11.02 8.54
C GLU A 126 -12.61 -9.77 9.17
N LEU A 127 -12.17 -9.41 10.38
CA LEU A 127 -12.63 -8.17 11.03
C LEU A 127 -12.16 -6.94 10.27
N ASN A 128 -10.90 -6.91 9.83
CA ASN A 128 -10.35 -5.83 9.04
C ASN A 128 -11.12 -5.66 7.71
N LYS A 129 -11.37 -6.77 7.00
CA LYS A 129 -12.20 -6.84 5.78
C LYS A 129 -13.59 -6.27 6.04
N LYS A 130 -14.29 -6.77 7.07
CA LYS A 130 -15.66 -6.33 7.43
C LYS A 130 -15.71 -4.82 7.74
N VAL A 131 -14.75 -4.33 8.52
CA VAL A 131 -14.68 -2.91 8.90
C VAL A 131 -14.43 -2.05 7.66
N PHE A 132 -13.48 -2.44 6.82
CA PHE A 132 -13.15 -1.69 5.60
C PHE A 132 -14.33 -1.64 4.62
N ASP A 133 -15.03 -2.76 4.41
CA ASP A 133 -16.27 -2.80 3.61
C ASP A 133 -17.35 -1.88 4.19
N THR A 134 -17.51 -1.87 5.52
CA THR A 134 -18.48 -0.97 6.18
C THR A 134 -18.12 0.50 5.96
N LEU A 135 -16.83 0.85 6.05
CA LEU A 135 -16.37 2.22 5.79
C LEU A 135 -16.63 2.61 4.33
N LEU A 136 -16.34 1.74 3.36
CA LEU A 136 -16.64 2.01 1.94
C LEU A 136 -18.14 2.23 1.71
N ARG A 137 -19.00 1.42 2.32
CA ARG A 137 -20.46 1.49 2.12
C ARG A 137 -21.11 2.68 2.82
N LYS A 138 -20.55 3.14 3.95
CA LYS A 138 -21.18 4.17 4.80
C LYS A 138 -20.51 5.53 4.77
N ALA A 139 -19.19 5.56 4.67
CA ALA A 139 -18.38 6.77 4.65
C ALA A 139 -17.88 7.11 3.23
N GLY A 140 -17.88 6.13 2.33
CA GLY A 140 -17.36 6.29 0.98
C GLY A 140 -15.84 6.20 0.90
N ARG A 141 -15.33 6.04 -0.32
CA ARG A 141 -13.89 5.90 -0.58
C ARG A 141 -13.09 7.12 -0.13
N GLU A 142 -13.66 8.33 -0.26
CA GLU A 142 -12.97 9.59 0.02
C GLU A 142 -12.64 9.69 1.51
N TYR A 143 -13.52 9.19 2.39
CA TYR A 143 -13.19 9.09 3.81
C TYR A 143 -11.94 8.26 4.04
N ILE A 144 -11.86 7.08 3.42
CA ILE A 144 -10.73 6.16 3.56
C ILE A 144 -9.45 6.78 3.01
N GLU A 145 -9.53 7.45 1.86
CA GLU A 145 -8.43 8.15 1.19
C GLU A 145 -7.89 9.33 2.03
N LEU A 146 -8.63 9.80 3.04
CA LEU A 146 -8.28 10.95 3.87
C LEU A 146 -7.90 10.61 5.31
N ILE A 147 -7.91 9.33 5.73
CA ILE A 147 -7.52 8.94 7.10
C ILE A 147 -6.01 9.17 7.29
N PRO A 148 -5.57 9.98 8.28
CA PRO A 148 -4.15 10.24 8.51
C PRO A 148 -3.47 9.15 9.35
N ALA A 149 -2.19 8.88 9.08
CA ALA A 149 -1.35 8.06 9.97
C ALA A 149 -0.99 8.85 11.22
N LEU A 150 -1.58 8.52 12.37
CA LEU A 150 -1.46 9.34 13.58
C LEU A 150 -0.07 9.35 14.23
N TYR A 151 0.81 8.40 13.88
CA TYR A 151 2.03 8.12 14.66
C TYR A 151 3.34 8.39 13.92
N ASP A 152 3.28 8.89 12.67
CA ASP A 152 4.46 9.39 11.97
C ASP A 152 4.44 10.92 11.84
N LYS A 153 5.60 11.53 11.63
CA LYS A 153 5.75 12.99 11.47
C LYS A 153 5.63 13.48 10.02
N TYR A 154 5.30 12.59 9.09
CA TYR A 154 5.25 12.87 7.68
C TYR A 154 3.85 13.28 7.26
N VAL A 155 3.76 13.89 6.09
CA VAL A 155 2.50 13.90 5.34
C VAL A 155 2.28 12.45 4.95
N SER A 156 1.27 11.82 5.56
CA SER A 156 0.96 10.39 5.41
C SER A 156 -0.50 10.18 5.77
N PHE A 157 -1.29 9.76 4.79
CA PHE A 157 -2.72 9.55 4.89
C PHE A 157 -3.23 8.64 3.75
N GLY A 158 -4.47 8.19 3.86
CA GLY A 158 -5.13 7.30 2.91
C GLY A 158 -4.95 5.81 3.19
N GLN A 159 -5.58 4.98 2.37
CA GLN A 159 -5.57 3.52 2.51
C GLN A 159 -4.17 2.89 2.48
N TYR A 160 -3.20 3.52 1.80
CA TYR A 160 -1.82 3.03 1.72
C TYR A 160 -0.83 3.79 2.60
N GLN A 161 -1.24 4.87 3.27
CA GLN A 161 -0.40 5.65 4.19
C GLN A 161 0.99 5.99 3.62
N PHE A 162 1.05 6.44 2.36
CA PHE A 162 2.33 6.77 1.74
C PHE A 162 3.02 7.93 2.47
N THR A 163 4.35 7.87 2.52
CA THR A 163 5.18 9.00 2.94
C THR A 163 5.97 9.52 1.73
N SER A 164 6.71 10.61 1.92
CA SER A 164 7.68 11.09 0.92
C SER A 164 8.82 10.11 0.62
N PHE A 165 8.97 8.99 1.34
CA PHE A 165 9.88 7.93 0.93
C PHE A 165 9.28 6.99 -0.11
N ALA A 166 7.96 6.83 -0.09
CA ALA A 166 7.23 5.97 -1.02
C ALA A 166 6.81 6.72 -2.30
N LEU A 167 6.59 8.03 -2.22
CA LEU A 167 6.24 8.88 -3.36
C LEU A 167 6.94 10.24 -3.23
N TYR A 168 7.94 10.48 -4.09
CA TYR A 168 8.68 11.74 -4.14
C TYR A 168 9.18 12.03 -5.54
N SER A 169 8.90 13.24 -6.02
CA SER A 169 9.28 13.72 -7.33
C SER A 169 9.54 15.22 -7.26
N VAL A 170 10.82 15.61 -7.33
CA VAL A 170 11.25 17.02 -7.36
C VAL A 170 12.43 17.15 -8.32
N GLY A 171 12.26 17.97 -9.36
CA GLY A 171 13.25 18.10 -10.43
C GLY A 171 13.53 16.75 -11.08
N THR A 172 14.80 16.35 -11.09
CA THR A 172 15.27 15.05 -11.63
C THR A 172 15.28 13.93 -10.58
N SER A 173 14.93 14.22 -9.32
CA SER A 173 14.98 13.27 -8.21
C SER A 173 13.64 12.59 -8.02
N HIS A 174 13.60 11.28 -8.32
CA HIS A 174 12.41 10.44 -8.18
C HIS A 174 12.69 9.24 -7.28
N ARG A 175 11.82 8.98 -6.30
CA ARG A 175 11.95 7.86 -5.36
C ARG A 175 10.64 7.08 -5.22
N GLY A 176 10.76 5.80 -4.84
CA GLY A 176 9.60 4.91 -4.67
C GLY A 176 8.77 4.78 -5.94
N ALA A 177 7.45 4.95 -5.80
CA ALA A 177 6.48 4.91 -6.90
C ALA A 177 6.84 5.90 -8.01
N SER A 178 7.27 7.11 -7.66
CA SER A 178 7.61 8.17 -8.60
C SER A 178 8.78 7.80 -9.52
N LYS A 179 9.67 6.89 -9.09
CA LYS A 179 10.76 6.39 -9.94
C LYS A 179 10.20 5.54 -11.08
N VAL A 180 9.36 4.55 -10.75
CA VAL A 180 8.71 3.67 -11.74
C VAL A 180 7.70 4.46 -12.58
N ASN A 181 7.07 5.48 -12.02
CA ASN A 181 6.16 6.39 -12.72
C ASN A 181 6.81 7.04 -13.96
N GLN A 182 8.14 7.24 -13.97
CA GLN A 182 8.83 7.80 -15.14
C GLN A 182 8.87 6.83 -16.34
N ALA A 183 8.56 5.55 -16.14
CA ALA A 183 8.42 4.55 -17.19
C ALA A 183 7.00 4.48 -17.76
N LEU A 184 6.08 5.35 -17.32
CA LEU A 184 4.78 5.53 -17.95
C LEU A 184 4.79 6.74 -18.90
N PRO A 185 3.99 6.72 -19.98
CA PRO A 185 3.65 7.92 -20.74
C PRO A 185 2.98 8.96 -19.82
N SER A 186 3.21 10.25 -20.11
CA SER A 186 2.84 11.35 -19.21
C SER A 186 1.35 11.37 -18.82
N ASN A 187 0.46 11.02 -19.73
CA ASN A 187 -0.99 10.96 -19.52
C ASN A 187 -1.46 9.80 -18.62
N TYR A 188 -0.62 8.80 -18.37
CA TYR A 188 -0.91 7.68 -17.47
C TYR A 188 -0.22 7.80 -16.10
N ARG A 189 0.62 8.81 -15.92
CA ARG A 189 1.37 9.01 -14.68
C ARG A 189 0.46 9.34 -13.51
N ILE A 190 0.89 8.94 -12.31
CA ILE A 190 0.35 9.49 -11.08
C ILE A 190 0.93 10.90 -10.83
N PRO A 191 0.23 11.76 -10.07
CA PRO A 191 0.76 13.03 -9.60
C PRO A 191 2.08 12.90 -8.83
N ASP A 192 2.91 13.94 -8.93
CA ASP A 192 4.25 14.01 -8.31
C ASP A 192 4.26 14.17 -6.77
N SER A 193 3.09 14.26 -6.14
CA SER A 193 2.95 14.43 -4.69
C SER A 193 1.79 13.61 -4.17
N MET A 194 1.97 12.98 -3.00
CA MET A 194 0.93 12.21 -2.35
C MET A 194 -0.30 13.05 -1.95
N ILE A 195 -0.13 14.36 -1.74
CA ILE A 195 -1.24 15.27 -1.41
C ILE A 195 -2.23 15.36 -2.58
N ARG A 196 -1.72 15.19 -3.81
CA ARG A 196 -2.50 15.30 -5.05
C ARG A 196 -3.08 13.96 -5.52
N LEU A 197 -2.83 12.85 -4.83
CA LEU A 197 -3.47 11.59 -5.17
C LEU A 197 -4.96 11.70 -4.85
N GLU A 198 -5.79 11.30 -5.82
CA GLU A 198 -7.23 11.16 -5.66
C GLU A 198 -7.71 9.88 -6.33
N GLY A 199 -8.71 9.23 -5.76
CA GLY A 199 -9.35 8.09 -6.39
C GLY A 199 -8.36 6.98 -6.80
N ASN A 200 -8.39 6.62 -8.08
CA ASN A 200 -7.56 5.53 -8.63
C ASN A 200 -6.05 5.84 -8.65
N ASP A 201 -5.63 7.09 -8.45
CA ASP A 201 -4.20 7.42 -8.33
C ASP A 201 -3.56 6.74 -7.13
N HIS A 202 -4.31 6.53 -6.04
CA HIS A 202 -3.80 5.78 -4.88
C HIS A 202 -3.45 4.34 -5.22
N HIS A 203 -4.32 3.64 -5.98
CA HIS A 203 -4.08 2.26 -6.41
C HIS A 203 -2.91 2.17 -7.39
N LYS A 204 -2.85 3.07 -8.38
CA LYS A 204 -1.71 3.17 -9.30
C LYS A 204 -0.40 3.39 -8.54
N ALA A 205 -0.38 4.32 -7.58
CA ALA A 205 0.80 4.59 -6.77
C ALA A 205 1.25 3.36 -5.95
N ALA A 206 0.31 2.63 -5.35
CA ALA A 206 0.60 1.39 -4.63
C ALA A 206 1.18 0.31 -5.52
N TYR A 207 0.65 0.16 -6.73
CA TYR A 207 1.16 -0.81 -7.66
C TYR A 207 2.57 -0.45 -8.17
N LEU A 208 2.79 0.82 -8.55
CA LEU A 208 4.10 1.33 -8.93
C LEU A 208 5.13 1.18 -7.81
N PHE A 209 4.72 1.40 -6.56
CA PHE A 209 5.60 1.19 -5.41
C PHE A 209 5.88 -0.29 -5.15
N SER A 210 4.92 -1.17 -5.41
CA SER A 210 5.12 -2.62 -5.35
C SER A 210 6.17 -3.07 -6.38
N ILE A 211 6.07 -2.57 -7.62
CA ILE A 211 7.08 -2.79 -8.68
C ILE A 211 8.45 -2.29 -8.22
N HIS A 212 8.52 -1.07 -7.64
CA HIS A 212 9.76 -0.52 -7.08
C HIS A 212 10.40 -1.47 -6.06
N ASN A 213 9.62 -1.98 -5.10
CA ASN A 213 10.09 -2.86 -4.04
C ASN A 213 10.55 -4.22 -4.57
N ILE A 214 9.84 -4.79 -5.55
CA ILE A 214 10.20 -6.05 -6.21
C ILE A 214 11.49 -5.89 -7.03
N ALA A 215 11.57 -4.88 -7.89
CA ALA A 215 12.73 -4.62 -8.72
C ALA A 215 13.99 -4.34 -7.87
N SER A 216 13.83 -3.57 -6.78
CA SER A 216 14.90 -3.31 -5.82
C SER A 216 15.36 -4.56 -5.06
N LEU A 217 14.46 -5.52 -4.78
CA LEU A 217 14.88 -6.80 -4.20
C LEU A 217 15.78 -7.54 -5.19
N ILE A 218 15.26 -7.77 -6.40
CA ILE A 218 15.87 -8.60 -7.43
C ILE A 218 17.24 -8.06 -7.85
N SER A 219 17.40 -6.74 -7.93
CA SER A 219 18.69 -6.12 -8.26
C SER A 219 19.79 -6.45 -7.24
N THR A 220 19.42 -6.78 -6.00
CA THR A 220 20.36 -7.06 -4.91
C THR A 220 20.49 -8.54 -4.55
N LEU A 221 19.86 -9.45 -5.31
CA LEU A 221 19.98 -10.90 -5.09
C LEU A 221 21.25 -11.46 -5.74
N ASN A 222 21.91 -12.38 -5.02
CA ASN A 222 22.95 -13.25 -5.58
C ASN A 222 22.31 -14.37 -6.43
N GLY A 223 23.14 -15.15 -7.15
CA GLY A 223 22.67 -16.20 -8.06
C GLY A 223 21.80 -17.27 -7.38
N SER A 224 22.16 -17.72 -6.17
CA SER A 224 21.41 -18.73 -5.42
C SER A 224 20.02 -18.23 -4.97
N ASN A 225 19.96 -17.03 -4.37
CA ASN A 225 18.69 -16.44 -3.93
C ASN A 225 17.79 -16.11 -5.12
N TYR A 226 18.39 -15.65 -6.22
CA TYR A 226 17.68 -15.41 -7.47
C TYR A 226 17.05 -16.70 -8.02
N GLY A 227 17.84 -17.77 -8.13
CA GLY A 227 17.34 -19.07 -8.61
C GLY A 227 16.28 -19.69 -7.68
N THR A 228 16.36 -19.42 -6.37
CA THR A 228 15.30 -19.80 -5.44
C THR A 228 14.02 -19.01 -5.72
N LEU A 229 14.10 -17.68 -5.80
CA LEU A 229 12.93 -16.82 -6.03
C LEU A 229 12.21 -17.20 -7.32
N ASP A 230 12.98 -17.41 -8.40
CA ASP A 230 12.48 -17.80 -9.73
C ASP A 230 11.63 -19.08 -9.69
N LYS A 231 12.03 -20.06 -8.87
CA LYS A 231 11.30 -21.33 -8.71
C LYS A 231 10.05 -21.21 -7.83
N VAL A 232 10.10 -20.40 -6.78
CA VAL A 232 9.12 -20.51 -5.68
C VAL A 232 8.03 -19.45 -5.69
N TRP A 233 8.22 -18.32 -6.38
CA TRP A 233 7.35 -17.15 -6.23
C TRP A 233 5.87 -17.43 -6.55
N LYS A 234 5.59 -18.24 -7.58
CA LYS A 234 4.21 -18.57 -8.01
C LYS A 234 3.41 -19.25 -6.90
N HIS A 235 4.03 -20.19 -6.19
CA HIS A 235 3.41 -20.93 -5.08
C HIS A 235 3.47 -20.17 -3.75
N ASN A 236 4.19 -19.05 -3.70
CA ASN A 236 4.42 -18.26 -2.50
C ASN A 236 3.89 -16.83 -2.63
N LYS A 237 2.80 -16.63 -3.39
CA LYS A 237 2.21 -15.31 -3.64
C LYS A 237 1.95 -14.52 -2.35
N SER A 238 1.42 -15.17 -1.30
CA SER A 238 1.20 -14.53 0.00
C SER A 238 2.49 -13.98 0.64
N ASN A 239 3.62 -14.67 0.47
CA ASN A 239 4.93 -14.23 0.96
C ASN A 239 5.48 -13.04 0.17
N ILE A 240 5.18 -12.96 -1.14
CA ILE A 240 5.48 -11.77 -1.96
C ILE A 240 4.70 -10.55 -1.45
N VAL A 241 3.40 -10.70 -1.18
CA VAL A 241 2.57 -9.61 -0.64
C VAL A 241 3.05 -9.17 0.75
N LYS A 242 3.45 -10.12 1.62
CA LYS A 242 4.10 -9.80 2.90
C LYS A 242 5.40 -9.02 2.72
N TYR A 243 6.24 -9.41 1.76
CA TYR A 243 7.45 -8.67 1.45
C TYR A 243 7.13 -7.24 1.02
N ILE A 244 6.18 -7.03 0.10
CA ILE A 244 5.77 -5.69 -0.36
C ILE A 244 5.33 -4.80 0.82
N ALA A 245 4.42 -5.30 1.65
CA ALA A 245 3.90 -4.54 2.79
C ALA A 245 4.99 -4.24 3.84
N THR A 246 5.88 -5.21 4.12
CA THR A 246 6.99 -4.95 5.05
C THR A 246 8.05 -4.03 4.47
N ALA A 247 8.26 -4.07 3.15
CA ALA A 247 9.18 -3.19 2.43
C ALA A 247 8.67 -1.74 2.40
N HIS A 248 7.36 -1.52 2.38
CA HIS A 248 6.80 -0.18 2.55
C HIS A 248 7.18 0.41 3.91
N ASN A 249 6.94 -0.32 4.98
CA ASN A 249 7.22 0.16 6.34
C ASN A 249 8.73 0.29 6.61
N ARG A 250 9.53 -0.73 6.27
CA ARG A 250 10.98 -0.76 6.53
C ARG A 250 11.73 -1.53 5.43
N PRO A 251 12.14 -0.85 4.33
CA PRO A 251 12.69 -1.52 3.14
C PRO A 251 13.99 -2.29 3.42
N ALA A 252 14.89 -1.72 4.22
CA ALA A 252 16.16 -2.38 4.55
C ALA A 252 15.95 -3.68 5.36
N SER A 253 15.06 -3.65 6.37
CA SER A 253 14.74 -4.85 7.17
C SER A 253 14.01 -5.90 6.32
N ALA A 254 13.07 -5.48 5.48
CA ALA A 254 12.34 -6.38 4.58
C ALA A 254 13.27 -7.06 3.56
N SER A 255 14.20 -6.31 2.95
CA SER A 255 15.19 -6.86 2.03
C SER A 255 16.11 -7.89 2.71
N LYS A 256 16.58 -7.60 3.93
CA LYS A 256 17.36 -8.57 4.72
C LYS A 256 16.54 -9.83 5.05
N ALA A 257 15.27 -9.67 5.43
CA ALA A 257 14.37 -10.80 5.69
C ALA A 257 14.10 -11.64 4.43
N ALA A 258 13.87 -11.00 3.29
CA ALA A 258 13.65 -11.68 2.01
C ALA A 258 14.89 -12.47 1.58
N LYS A 259 16.09 -11.90 1.73
CA LYS A 259 17.35 -12.62 1.46
C LYS A 259 17.50 -13.85 2.35
N ARG A 260 17.24 -13.74 3.66
CA ARG A 260 17.25 -14.91 4.57
C ARG A 260 16.22 -15.97 4.18
N TRP A 261 15.00 -15.54 3.86
CA TRP A 261 13.93 -16.42 3.41
C TRP A 261 14.34 -17.22 2.17
N LEU A 262 14.91 -16.54 1.17
CA LEU A 262 15.39 -17.17 -0.06
C LEU A 262 16.62 -18.06 0.18
N SER A 263 17.56 -17.65 1.03
CA SER A 263 18.75 -18.46 1.33
C SER A 263 18.41 -19.79 2.02
N ASN A 264 17.28 -19.86 2.72
CA ASN A 264 16.74 -21.10 3.30
C ASN A 264 15.84 -21.87 2.31
N GLY A 265 15.96 -21.61 1.01
CA GLY A 265 15.18 -22.25 -0.04
C GLY A 265 13.69 -21.87 -0.02
N ALA A 266 13.32 -20.78 0.66
CA ALA A 266 11.94 -20.35 0.86
C ALA A 266 11.01 -21.42 1.45
N ARG A 267 11.56 -22.38 2.22
CA ARG A 267 10.82 -23.52 2.78
C ARG A 267 9.75 -23.13 3.82
N TYR A 268 9.97 -22.02 4.51
CA TYR A 268 9.08 -21.52 5.55
C TYR A 268 8.41 -20.23 5.11
N ASP A 269 7.35 -19.86 5.83
CA ASP A 269 6.70 -18.57 5.68
C ASP A 269 7.70 -17.41 5.82
N PHE A 270 7.56 -16.36 5.00
CA PHE A 270 8.42 -15.17 5.04
C PHE A 270 8.50 -14.57 6.44
N THR A 271 7.40 -14.65 7.21
CA THR A 271 7.33 -14.16 8.61
C THR A 271 8.42 -14.76 9.49
N SER A 272 8.80 -16.03 9.28
CA SER A 272 9.85 -16.69 10.06
C SER A 272 11.23 -16.05 9.85
N SER A 273 11.43 -15.35 8.74
CA SER A 273 12.67 -14.64 8.43
C SER A 273 12.67 -13.18 8.87
N THR A 274 11.56 -12.68 9.42
CA THR A 274 11.40 -11.28 9.84
C THR A 274 11.97 -11.01 11.24
N ASP A 275 12.53 -9.80 11.39
CA ASP A 275 12.87 -9.26 12.71
C ASP A 275 11.61 -8.74 13.43
N ARG A 276 11.76 -8.41 14.72
CA ARG A 276 10.67 -7.92 15.57
C ARG A 276 9.97 -6.65 15.06
N HIS A 277 10.65 -5.83 14.25
CA HIS A 277 10.13 -4.54 13.80
C HIS A 277 9.16 -4.66 12.62
N ILE A 278 9.26 -5.72 11.82
CA ILE A 278 8.37 -5.96 10.67
C ILE A 278 7.52 -7.21 10.79
N ARG A 279 7.78 -8.07 11.80
CA ARG A 279 7.02 -9.31 12.01
C ARG A 279 5.52 -9.09 12.16
N GLY A 280 5.11 -8.09 12.94
CA GLY A 280 3.69 -7.75 13.11
C GLY A 280 3.01 -7.38 11.78
N TYR A 281 3.71 -6.62 10.94
CA TYR A 281 3.26 -6.29 9.58
C TYR A 281 3.11 -7.54 8.71
N ALA A 282 4.11 -8.43 8.69
CA ALA A 282 4.06 -9.66 7.91
C ALA A 282 2.90 -10.59 8.32
N ILE A 283 2.68 -10.76 9.64
CA ILE A 283 1.56 -11.55 10.17
C ILE A 283 0.24 -10.93 9.70
N LYS A 284 0.07 -9.63 9.92
CA LYS A 284 -1.15 -8.89 9.59
C LYS A 284 -1.47 -8.97 8.09
N THR A 285 -0.48 -8.76 7.23
CA THR A 285 -0.65 -8.90 5.77
C THR A 285 -1.07 -10.31 5.39
N GLY A 286 -0.48 -11.35 6.00
CA GLY A 286 -0.89 -12.73 5.76
C GLY A 286 -2.36 -12.99 6.10
N GLN A 287 -2.82 -12.46 7.24
CA GLN A 287 -4.22 -12.62 7.67
C GLN A 287 -5.19 -11.84 6.78
N ASN A 288 -4.85 -10.59 6.44
CA ASN A 288 -5.64 -9.77 5.52
C ASN A 288 -5.74 -10.41 4.13
N TRP A 289 -4.62 -10.90 3.61
CA TRP A 289 -4.57 -11.58 2.32
C TRP A 289 -5.46 -12.81 2.32
N LYS A 290 -5.35 -13.69 3.34
CA LYS A 290 -6.17 -14.89 3.47
C LYS A 290 -7.68 -14.59 3.53
N ALA A 291 -8.08 -13.52 4.22
CA ALA A 291 -9.48 -13.11 4.32
C ALA A 291 -10.07 -12.61 2.98
N LEU A 292 -9.23 -12.08 2.09
CA LEU A 292 -9.65 -11.57 0.77
C LEU A 292 -9.69 -12.66 -0.32
N GLN A 293 -9.05 -13.81 -0.09
CA GLN A 293 -9.09 -14.97 -0.99
C GLN A 293 -10.31 -15.88 -0.76
N ARG A 294 -11.15 -15.55 0.22
CA ARG A 294 -12.37 -16.26 0.60
C ARG A 294 -13.58 -15.40 0.27
#